data_AF-A0AAU5W719-F1
#
_entry.id   AF-A0AAU5W719-F1
#
_cell.length_a   1.000
_cell.length_b   1.000
_cell.length_c   1.000
_cell.angle_alpha   90.00
_cell.angle_beta   90.00
_cell.angle_gamma   90.00
#
_symmetry.space_group_name_H-M   'P 1'
#
loop_
_entity.id
_entity.type
_entity.pdbx_description
1 polymer ?
#
loop_
_entity_poly.entity_id
_entity_poly.type
_entity_poly.pdbx_seq_one_letter_code
_entity_poly.pdbx_strand_id
1 'polypeptide(L)'
;MIIFVGLRFFFQPQAAATGYGVPAKENGDSAYLTIKGLRDLVSGLIGLALLAFSDADAAAWFMVVVALTPLGDTVIVLRNGGTKAVAFGIHAATAAVVLISAALLFAA
;
A
#
# COMPACT_ATOMS: atom_id res chain seq x y z
N MET A 1 -8.87 -2.30 0.02
CA MET A 1 -7.98 -2.92 1.03
C MET A 1 -7.03 -1.92 1.69
N ILE A 2 -6.40 -1.00 0.95
CA ILE A 2 -5.39 -0.08 1.52
C ILE A 2 -5.93 0.92 2.56
N ILE A 3 -7.19 1.35 2.44
CA ILE A 3 -7.89 2.16 3.46
C ILE A 3 -7.85 1.48 4.83
N PHE A 4 -8.16 0.18 4.87
CA PHE A 4 -8.13 -0.61 6.11
C PHE A 4 -6.71 -0.70 6.68
N VAL A 5 -5.70 -0.89 5.84
CA VAL A 5 -4.30 -0.87 6.26
C VAL A 5 -3.95 0.49 6.87
N GLY A 6 -4.31 1.59 6.21
CA GLY A 6 -4.11 2.94 6.70
C GLY A 6 -4.75 3.17 8.07
N LEU A 7 -6.03 2.82 8.22
CA LEU A 7 -6.76 2.90 9.51
C LEU A 7 -6.07 2.10 10.61
N ARG A 8 -5.52 0.92 10.30
CA ARG A 8 -4.83 0.08 11.28
C ARG A 8 -3.58 0.76 11.85
N PHE A 9 -2.88 1.61 11.10
CA PHE A 9 -1.75 2.38 11.61
C PHE A 9 -2.17 3.47 12.62
N PHE A 10 -3.42 3.92 12.63
CA PHE A 10 -3.95 4.84 13.64
C PHE A 10 -4.36 4.12 14.92
N PHE A 11 -5.00 2.95 14.80
CA PHE A 11 -5.60 2.25 15.95
C PHE A 11 -4.71 1.15 16.54
N GLN A 12 -3.83 0.55 15.74
CA GLN A 12 -2.97 -0.57 16.12
C GLN A 12 -1.57 -0.46 15.46
N PRO A 13 -0.83 0.65 15.66
CA PRO A 13 0.38 0.97 14.89
C PRO A 13 1.47 -0.12 14.94
N GLN A 14 1.73 -0.72 16.11
CA GLN A 14 2.75 -1.76 16.26
C GLN A 14 2.37 -3.02 15.50
N ALA A 15 1.12 -3.48 15.64
CA ALA A 15 0.64 -4.64 14.90
C ALA A 15 0.61 -4.38 13.38
N ALA A 16 0.27 -3.15 12.97
CA ALA A 16 0.30 -2.74 11.57
C ALA A 16 1.73 -2.75 11.00
N ALA A 17 2.72 -2.23 11.74
CA ALA A 17 4.13 -2.25 11.36
C ALA A 17 4.69 -3.68 11.28
N THR A 18 4.33 -4.54 12.24
CA THR A 18 4.67 -5.97 12.19
C THR A 18 4.06 -6.65 10.96
N GLY A 19 2.79 -6.39 10.66
CA GLY A 19 2.13 -6.91 9.46
C GLY A 19 2.69 -6.36 8.15
N TYR A 20 3.19 -5.13 8.15
CA TYR A 20 3.94 -4.54 7.04
C TYR A 20 5.27 -5.29 6.77
N GLY A 21 5.82 -5.97 7.78
CA GLY A 21 7.08 -6.73 7.66
C GLY A 21 8.31 -6.00 8.17
N VAL A 22 8.13 -4.80 8.74
CA VAL A 22 9.18 -4.05 9.43
C VAL A 22 8.62 -3.61 10.79
N PRO A 23 8.78 -4.43 11.84
CA PRO A 23 8.26 -4.11 13.16
C PRO A 23 8.77 -2.76 13.67
N ALA A 24 7.87 -1.94 14.21
CA ALA A 24 8.25 -0.71 14.87
C ALA A 24 9.00 -1.04 16.18
N LYS A 25 9.96 -0.19 16.55
CA LYS A 25 10.57 -0.24 17.88
C LYS A 25 9.50 0.03 18.94
N GLU A 26 9.72 -0.47 20.15
CA GLU A 26 8.79 -0.34 21.28
C GLU A 26 8.43 1.14 21.57
N ASN A 27 9.42 2.02 21.50
CA ASN A 27 9.27 3.49 21.55
C ASN A 27 9.51 4.15 20.17
N GLY A 28 9.14 3.45 19.09
CA GLY A 28 9.30 3.92 17.73
C GLY A 28 8.52 5.21 17.48
N ASP A 29 8.97 5.99 16.49
CA ASP A 29 8.43 7.31 16.23
C ASP A 29 6.98 7.25 15.72
N SER A 30 6.04 7.41 16.65
CA SER A 30 4.59 7.28 16.41
C SER A 30 4.07 8.25 15.34
N ALA A 31 4.73 9.38 15.16
CA ALA A 31 4.40 10.34 14.12
C ALA A 31 4.63 9.74 12.73
N TYR A 32 5.75 9.02 12.51
CA TYR A 32 6.02 8.38 11.22
C TYR A 32 5.06 7.23 10.92
N LEU A 33 4.65 6.46 11.94
CA LEU A 33 3.63 5.42 11.77
C LEU A 33 2.27 6.03 11.40
N THR A 34 1.92 7.17 12.01
CA THR A 34 0.71 7.93 11.68
C THR A 34 0.78 8.50 10.27
N ILE A 35 1.92 9.07 9.85
CA ILE A 35 2.15 9.57 8.48
C ILE A 35 1.98 8.43 7.47
N LYS A 36 2.52 7.24 7.75
CA LYS A 36 2.32 6.05 6.91
C LYS A 36 0.84 5.69 6.81
N GLY A 37 0.15 5.60 7.95
CA GLY A 37 -1.28 5.31 7.99
C GLY A 37 -2.12 6.30 7.18
N LEU A 38 -1.82 7.58 7.32
CA LEU A 38 -2.49 8.65 6.57
C LEU A 38 -2.26 8.51 5.05
N ARG A 39 -1.02 8.26 4.62
CA ARG A 39 -0.70 8.08 3.19
C ARG A 39 -1.41 6.88 2.60
N ASP A 40 -1.43 5.74 3.30
CA ASP A 40 -2.11 4.54 2.84
C ASP A 40 -3.64 4.77 2.76
N LEU A 41 -4.22 5.44 3.76
CA LEU A 41 -5.63 5.83 3.79
C LEU A 41 -6.00 6.73 2.60
N VAL A 42 -5.26 7.82 2.43
CA VAL A 42 -5.54 8.83 1.40
C VAL A 42 -5.34 8.26 0.00
N SER A 43 -4.30 7.47 -0.25
CA SER A 43 -4.11 6.78 -1.54
C SER A 43 -5.30 5.89 -1.89
N GLY A 44 -5.86 5.19 -0.90
CA GLY A 44 -7.07 4.40 -1.10
C GLY A 44 -8.31 5.24 -1.43
N LEU A 45 -8.48 6.37 -0.74
CA LEU A 45 -9.60 7.29 -1.00
C LEU A 45 -9.49 7.95 -2.38
N ILE A 46 -8.29 8.33 -2.81
CA ILE A 46 -8.04 8.86 -4.17
C ILE A 46 -8.44 7.80 -5.21
N GLY A 47 -8.02 6.55 -5.03
CA GLY A 47 -8.40 5.47 -5.94
C GLY A 47 -9.91 5.25 -6.03
N LEU A 48 -10.63 5.29 -4.90
CA LEU A 48 -12.09 5.21 -4.89
C LEU A 48 -12.75 6.41 -5.59
N ALA A 49 -12.22 7.61 -5.37
CA ALA A 49 -12.75 8.81 -6.01
C ALA A 49 -12.57 8.76 -7.53
N LEU A 50 -11.41 8.31 -8.03
CA LEU A 50 -11.19 8.11 -9.46
C LEU A 50 -12.17 7.08 -10.03
N LEU A 51 -12.30 5.90 -9.39
CA LEU A 51 -13.24 4.89 -9.86
C LEU A 51 -14.71 5.37 -9.88
N ALA A 52 -15.09 6.29 -8.99
CA ALA A 52 -16.46 6.80 -8.89
C ALA A 52 -16.74 8.00 -9.80
N PHE A 53 -15.73 8.81 -10.10
CA PHE A 53 -15.92 10.14 -10.68
C PHE A 53 -15.04 10.43 -11.92
N SER A 54 -14.13 9.54 -12.30
CA SER A 54 -13.30 9.69 -13.51
C SER A 54 -13.58 8.61 -14.54
N ASP A 55 -12.93 8.74 -15.70
CA ASP A 55 -12.89 7.69 -16.72
C ASP A 55 -11.90 6.56 -16.36
N ALA A 56 -11.96 5.48 -17.15
CA ALA A 56 -11.14 4.29 -16.96
C ALA A 56 -9.64 4.57 -17.20
N ASP A 57 -9.29 5.45 -18.12
CA ASP A 57 -7.89 5.77 -18.46
C ASP A 57 -7.19 6.49 -17.30
N ALA A 58 -7.85 7.49 -16.70
CA ALA A 58 -7.35 8.18 -15.51
C ALA A 58 -7.19 7.22 -14.32
N ALA A 59 -8.15 6.31 -14.11
CA ALA A 59 -8.06 5.30 -13.07
C ALA A 59 -6.92 4.30 -13.35
N ALA A 60 -6.72 3.89 -14.61
CA ALA A 60 -5.66 2.98 -15.02
C ALA A 60 -4.27 3.59 -14.77
N TRP A 61 -4.04 4.84 -15.17
CA TRP A 61 -2.80 5.55 -14.91
C TRP A 61 -2.52 5.71 -13.42
N PHE A 62 -3.54 6.02 -12.62
CA PHE A 62 -3.40 6.03 -11.17
C PHE A 62 -2.96 4.66 -10.64
N MET A 63 -3.56 3.56 -11.11
CA MET A 63 -3.20 2.21 -10.70
C MET A 63 -1.73 1.88 -11.05
N VAL A 64 -1.25 2.30 -12.24
CA VAL A 64 0.17 2.14 -12.61
C VAL A 64 1.09 2.87 -11.63
N VAL A 65 0.78 4.13 -11.31
CA VAL A 65 1.62 4.94 -10.42
C VAL A 65 1.56 4.45 -8.98
N VAL A 66 0.37 4.13 -8.46
CA VAL A 66 0.20 3.69 -7.07
C VAL A 66 0.80 2.31 -6.84
N ALA A 67 0.94 1.46 -7.87
CA ALA A 67 1.64 0.18 -7.79
C ALA A 67 3.13 0.33 -7.43
N LEU A 68 3.72 1.50 -7.65
CA LEU A 68 5.09 1.80 -7.20
C LEU A 68 5.22 1.74 -5.68
N THR A 69 4.14 2.01 -4.92
CA THR A 69 4.15 1.90 -3.45
C THR A 69 4.40 0.47 -2.98
N PRO A 70 3.60 -0.55 -3.32
CA PRO A 70 3.87 -1.93 -2.92
C PRO A 70 5.16 -2.51 -3.54
N LEU A 71 5.61 -2.04 -4.71
CA LEU A 71 6.94 -2.40 -5.23
C LEU A 71 8.05 -1.84 -4.34
N GLY A 72 7.94 -0.57 -3.94
CA GLY A 72 8.84 0.05 -2.97
C GLY A 72 8.81 -0.67 -1.62
N ASP A 73 7.63 -1.03 -1.13
CA ASP A 73 7.45 -1.77 0.12
C ASP A 73 8.12 -3.16 0.08
N THR A 74 8.04 -3.84 -1.07
CA THR A 74 8.78 -5.10 -1.28
C THR A 74 10.28 -4.90 -1.03
N VAL A 75 10.86 -3.85 -1.60
CA VAL A 75 12.28 -3.52 -1.43
C VAL A 75 12.59 -3.09 0.00
N ILE A 76 11.74 -2.28 0.62
CA ILE A 76 11.90 -1.81 2.01
C ILE A 76 11.93 -3.00 2.96
N VAL A 77 10.98 -3.94 2.86
CA VAL A 77 10.91 -5.13 3.71
C VAL A 77 12.18 -5.98 3.56
N LEU A 78 12.62 -6.25 2.32
CA LEU A 78 13.81 -7.04 2.07
C LEU A 78 15.08 -6.38 2.64
N ARG A 79 15.20 -5.05 2.55
CA ARG A 79 16.36 -4.31 3.04
C ARG A 79 16.40 -4.17 4.57
N ASN A 80 15.27 -4.29 5.24
CA ASN A 80 15.15 -4.09 6.68
C ASN A 80 14.94 -5.40 7.46
N GLY A 81 15.35 -6.55 6.88
CA GLY A 81 15.33 -7.85 7.56
C GLY A 81 13.95 -8.51 7.66
N GLY A 82 12.95 -7.99 6.95
CA GLY A 82 11.65 -8.63 6.86
C GLY A 82 11.68 -9.91 6.03
N THR A 83 10.68 -10.78 6.23
CA THR A 83 10.67 -12.10 5.57
C THR A 83 10.38 -11.98 4.07
N LYS A 84 10.97 -12.88 3.27
CA LYS A 84 10.65 -13.01 1.84
C LYS A 84 9.18 -13.33 1.59
N ALA A 85 8.55 -14.09 2.51
CA ALA A 85 7.14 -14.42 2.44
C ALA A 85 6.26 -13.17 2.50
N VAL A 86 6.55 -12.21 3.40
CA VAL A 86 5.84 -10.94 3.47
C VAL A 86 6.19 -10.06 2.25
N ALA A 87 7.48 -9.93 1.91
CA ALA A 87 7.90 -9.09 0.79
C ALA A 87 7.23 -9.52 -0.54
N PHE A 88 7.30 -10.80 -0.89
CA PHE A 88 6.76 -11.28 -2.17
C PHE A 88 5.28 -11.64 -2.10
N GLY A 89 4.84 -12.28 -1.01
CA GLY A 89 3.47 -12.77 -0.87
C GLY A 89 2.44 -11.70 -0.53
N ILE A 90 2.86 -10.59 0.09
CA ILE A 90 1.99 -9.45 0.37
C ILE A 90 2.28 -8.32 -0.60
N HIS A 91 3.49 -7.77 -0.58
CA HIS A 91 3.76 -6.52 -1.30
C HIS A 91 3.88 -6.72 -2.81
N ALA A 92 4.78 -7.60 -3.27
CA ALA A 92 4.94 -7.82 -4.71
C ALA A 92 3.66 -8.40 -5.35
N ALA A 93 2.98 -9.30 -4.66
CA ALA A 93 1.68 -9.82 -5.10
C ALA A 93 0.61 -8.71 -5.20
N THR A 94 0.54 -7.80 -4.22
CA THR A 94 -0.36 -6.65 -4.28
C THR A 94 -0.03 -5.76 -5.48
N ALA A 95 1.25 -5.46 -5.71
CA ALA A 95 1.68 -4.69 -6.88
C ALA A 95 1.23 -5.36 -8.19
N ALA A 96 1.42 -6.68 -8.31
CA ALA A 96 0.99 -7.43 -9.50
C ALA A 96 -0.53 -7.35 -9.71
N VAL A 97 -1.34 -7.51 -8.66
CA VAL A 97 -2.81 -7.38 -8.74
C VAL A 97 -3.23 -5.97 -9.18
N VAL A 98 -2.58 -4.93 -8.64
CA VAL A 98 -2.87 -3.53 -9.03
C VAL A 98 -2.50 -3.28 -10.49
N LEU A 99 -1.35 -3.78 -10.97
CA LEU A 99 -0.93 -3.64 -12.37
C LEU A 99 -1.84 -4.43 -13.33
N ILE A 100 -2.29 -5.62 -12.93
CA ILE A 100 -3.30 -6.38 -13.68
C ILE A 100 -4.61 -5.57 -13.76
N SER A 101 -5.04 -4.96 -12.65
CA SER A 101 -6.24 -4.11 -12.63
C SER A 101 -6.08 -2.91 -13.57
N ALA A 102 -4.91 -2.28 -13.60
CA ALA A 102 -4.60 -1.20 -14.54
C ALA A 102 -4.69 -1.67 -15.99
N ALA A 103 -4.11 -2.83 -16.32
CA ALA A 103 -4.17 -3.39 -17.66
C ALA A 103 -5.61 -3.71 -18.11
N LEU A 104 -6.45 -4.19 -17.19
CA LEU A 104 -7.86 -4.42 -17.47
C LEU A 104 -8.63 -3.12 -17.71
N LEU A 105 -8.32 -2.06 -16.95
CA LEU A 105 -8.92 -0.74 -17.15
C LEU A 105 -8.52 -0.10 -18.49
N PHE A 106 -7.27 -0.26 -18.93
CA PHE A 106 -6.84 0.19 -20.26
C PHE A 106 -7.48 -0.61 -21.41
N ALA A 107 -7.90 -1.85 -21.15
CA ALA A 107 -8.52 -2.73 -22.14
C ALA A 107 -10.06 -2.63 -22.19
N ALA A 108 -10.65 -1.82 -21.31
CA ALA A 108 -12.11 -1.65 -21.16
C ALA A 108 -12.71 -0.62 -22.14
#